data_AF-A0A3P7P0S0-F1
#
_entry.id   AF-A0A3P7P0S0-F1
#
_cell.length_a   1.000
_cell.length_b   1.000
_cell.length_c   1.000
_cell.angle_alpha   90.00
_cell.angle_beta   90.00
_cell.angle_gamma   90.00
#
_symmetry.space_group_name_H-M   'P 1'
#
loop_
_entity.id
_entity.type
_entity.pdbx_description
1 polymer ?
#
loop_
_entity_poly.entity_id
_entity_poly.type
_entity_poly.pdbx_seq_one_letter_code
_entity_poly.pdbx_strand_id
1 'polypeptide(L)'
;MIILVHLVYCDHKEKVLDKILEGSKTMIIRAAAGRKIPHSRVFEDETLYFMKKGTHKITALARVKSVQNHVKLTEEQINQILEENQSKLNLSKKQQERWHKKCMCLVEFQDVKEIEPLDFDHQGNMDDWLILEKIEDVVVGTSIPYNYEKSKF
;
A
#
# COMPACT_ATOMS: atom_id res chain seq x y z
N MET A 1 -10.33 -0.99 -20.64
CA MET A 1 -9.38 -1.36 -19.58
C MET A 1 -10.00 -0.89 -18.27
N ILE A 2 -10.27 -1.79 -17.33
CA ILE A 2 -10.76 -1.39 -16.00
C ILE A 2 -9.54 -0.91 -15.22
N ILE A 3 -9.57 0.33 -14.75
CA ILE A 3 -8.54 0.89 -13.85
C ILE A 3 -8.86 0.35 -12.46
N LEU A 4 -7.90 -0.31 -11.81
CA LEU A 4 -8.10 -0.87 -10.47
C LEU A 4 -7.80 0.20 -9.40
N VAL A 5 -8.32 -0.05 -8.21
CA VAL A 5 -8.03 0.74 -7.02
C VAL A 5 -7.46 -0.15 -5.93
N HIS A 6 -6.74 0.46 -5.00
CA HIS A 6 -6.07 -0.25 -3.92
C HIS A 6 -6.49 0.29 -2.57
N LEU A 7 -6.76 -0.59 -1.62
CA LEU A 7 -6.90 -0.21 -0.21
C LEU A 7 -5.64 -0.64 0.54
N VAL A 8 -4.97 0.31 1.18
CA VAL A 8 -3.70 0.12 1.88
C VAL A 8 -3.91 0.32 3.39
N TYR A 9 -3.50 -0.67 4.19
CA TYR A 9 -3.65 -0.62 5.64
C TYR A 9 -2.38 -0.01 6.25
N CYS A 10 -2.50 1.22 6.75
CA CYS A 10 -1.40 1.97 7.32
C CYS A 10 -1.13 1.54 8.77
N ASP A 11 0.12 1.15 9.07
CA ASP A 11 0.54 0.77 10.42
C ASP A 11 0.40 1.95 11.40
N HIS A 12 -0.50 1.80 12.37
CA HIS A 12 -0.73 2.78 13.43
C HIS A 12 0.54 3.08 14.23
N LYS A 13 1.31 2.05 14.61
CA LYS A 13 2.43 2.22 15.54
C LYS A 13 3.55 3.05 14.92
N GLU A 14 3.69 2.96 13.61
CA GLU A 14 4.67 3.71 12.83
C GLU A 14 4.10 5.03 12.26
N LYS A 15 2.86 5.38 12.63
CA LYS A 15 2.15 6.60 12.20
C LYS A 15 2.15 6.78 10.68
N VAL A 16 1.97 5.70 9.93
CA VAL A 16 2.13 5.71 8.46
C VAL A 16 1.15 6.68 7.79
N LEU A 17 -0.12 6.69 8.19
CA LEU A 17 -1.11 7.59 7.60
C LEU A 17 -0.82 9.06 7.94
N ASP A 18 -0.46 9.36 9.19
CA ASP A 18 -0.11 10.72 9.62
C ASP A 18 1.05 11.28 8.79
N LYS A 19 2.10 10.47 8.57
CA LYS A 19 3.24 10.82 7.71
C LYS A 19 2.86 11.07 6.24
N ILE A 20 1.87 10.34 5.74
CA ILE A 20 1.35 10.52 4.38
C ILE A 20 0.62 11.86 4.27
N LEU A 21 -0.26 12.15 5.24
CA LEU A 21 -1.06 13.38 5.26
C LEU A 21 -0.21 14.64 5.45
N GLU A 22 0.83 14.59 6.28
CA GLU A 22 1.77 15.71 6.45
C GLU A 22 2.76 15.86 5.28
N GLY A 23 2.78 14.91 4.33
CA GLY A 23 3.65 14.93 3.16
C GLY A 23 5.08 14.44 3.40
N SER A 24 5.43 14.01 4.61
CA SER A 24 6.76 13.49 4.93
C SER A 24 6.99 12.07 4.41
N LYS A 25 5.93 11.36 3.98
CA LYS A 25 5.98 10.05 3.34
C LYS A 25 5.19 10.07 2.03
N THR A 26 5.90 9.97 0.92
CA THR A 26 5.34 9.99 -0.45
C THR A 26 5.51 8.66 -1.18
N MET A 27 6.02 7.65 -0.48
CA MET A 27 6.19 6.30 -1.00
C MET A 27 5.86 5.26 0.07
N ILE A 28 5.21 4.17 -0.32
CA ILE A 28 4.93 2.99 0.53
C ILE A 28 5.69 1.78 0.00
N ILE A 29 6.00 0.84 0.90
CA ILE A 29 6.72 -0.38 0.58
C ILE A 29 5.97 -1.58 1.12
N ARG A 30 5.92 -2.65 0.33
CA ARG A 30 5.58 -4.00 0.78
C ARG A 30 6.68 -4.96 0.33
N ALA A 31 7.21 -5.73 1.28
CA ALA A 31 8.30 -6.65 1.01
C ALA A 31 8.09 -8.00 1.69
N ALA A 32 8.59 -9.07 1.07
CA ALA A 32 8.47 -10.45 1.54
C ALA A 32 9.59 -11.34 0.99
N ALA A 33 9.70 -12.57 1.49
CA ALA A 33 10.71 -13.53 1.01
C ALA A 33 10.50 -13.93 -0.47
N GLY A 34 9.24 -13.98 -0.91
CA GLY A 34 8.83 -14.17 -2.30
C GLY A 34 7.80 -13.11 -2.72
N ARG A 35 7.30 -13.20 -3.95
CA ARG A 35 6.28 -12.26 -4.44
C ARG A 35 5.04 -12.30 -3.56
N LYS A 36 4.58 -11.12 -3.16
CA LYS A 36 3.28 -10.88 -2.51
C LYS A 36 2.63 -9.66 -3.15
N ILE A 37 1.31 -9.67 -3.23
CA ILE A 37 0.51 -8.49 -3.60
C ILE A 37 1.02 -7.29 -2.79
N PRO A 38 1.15 -6.09 -3.38
CA PRO A 38 0.76 -5.69 -4.74
C PRO A 38 1.87 -5.83 -5.79
N HIS A 39 2.92 -6.62 -5.55
CA HIS A 39 4.00 -6.77 -6.52
C HIS A 39 3.45 -7.11 -7.92
N SER A 40 3.90 -6.36 -8.94
CA SER A 40 3.44 -6.48 -10.34
C SER A 40 1.92 -6.31 -10.58
N ARG A 41 1.18 -5.74 -9.62
CA ARG A 41 -0.29 -5.61 -9.67
C ARG A 41 -0.81 -4.21 -9.29
N VAL A 42 0.09 -3.24 -9.24
CA VAL A 42 -0.21 -1.81 -9.06
C VAL A 42 0.52 -1.06 -10.15
N PHE A 43 -0.16 -0.09 -10.76
CA PHE A 43 0.29 0.63 -11.94
C PHE A 43 0.17 2.14 -11.74
N GLU A 44 0.91 2.88 -12.57
CA GLU A 44 0.83 4.33 -12.62
C GLU A 44 -0.60 4.81 -12.90
N ASP A 45 -0.96 5.96 -12.33
CA ASP A 45 -2.29 6.56 -12.37
C ASP A 45 -3.44 5.80 -11.67
N GLU A 46 -3.20 4.62 -11.11
CA GLU A 46 -4.19 3.95 -10.25
C GLU A 46 -4.37 4.70 -8.93
N THR A 47 -5.49 4.45 -8.25
CA THR A 47 -5.83 5.13 -6.99
C THR A 47 -5.47 4.26 -5.79
N LEU A 48 -4.74 4.86 -4.84
CA LEU A 48 -4.53 4.31 -3.51
C LEU A 48 -5.53 4.96 -2.56
N TYR A 49 -6.25 4.15 -1.80
CA TYR A 49 -7.01 4.53 -0.63
C TYR A 49 -6.25 4.09 0.62
N PHE A 50 -6.27 4.93 1.65
CA PHE A 50 -5.56 4.68 2.89
C PHE A 50 -6.53 4.60 4.06
N MET A 51 -6.30 3.59 4.90
CA MET A 51 -6.96 3.46 6.20
C MET A 51 -5.93 3.22 7.28
N LYS A 52 -6.19 3.74 8.48
CA LYS A 52 -5.39 3.39 9.66
C LYS A 52 -5.78 1.99 10.11
N LYS A 53 -4.81 1.07 10.22
CA LYS A 53 -5.06 -0.33 10.59
C LYS A 53 -5.80 -0.41 11.93
N GLY A 54 -6.89 -1.18 11.94
CA GLY A 54 -7.75 -1.39 13.12
C GLY A 54 -8.84 -0.33 13.34
N THR A 55 -8.89 0.73 12.53
CA THR A 55 -9.96 1.76 12.65
C THR A 55 -11.20 1.46 11.84
N HIS A 56 -11.08 0.61 10.80
CA HIS A 56 -12.14 0.37 9.82
C HIS A 56 -12.67 1.65 9.14
N LYS A 57 -11.84 2.69 9.05
CA LYS A 57 -12.16 3.96 8.39
C LYS A 57 -11.14 4.25 7.29
N ILE A 58 -11.64 4.41 6.06
CA ILE A 58 -10.87 4.86 4.90
C ILE A 58 -11.02 6.37 4.85
N THR A 59 -9.91 7.11 4.92
CA THR A 59 -9.97 8.57 5.17
C THR A 59 -9.09 9.39 4.25
N ALA A 60 -8.30 8.75 3.39
CA ALA A 60 -7.47 9.47 2.44
C ALA A 60 -7.31 8.68 1.14
N LEU A 61 -6.96 9.39 0.08
CA LEU A 61 -6.55 8.80 -1.19
C LEU A 61 -5.33 9.53 -1.79
N ALA A 62 -4.67 8.86 -2.73
CA ALA A 62 -3.61 9.43 -3.55
C ALA A 62 -3.58 8.74 -4.92
N ARG A 63 -2.93 9.37 -5.90
CA ARG A 63 -2.69 8.78 -7.21
C ARG A 63 -1.29 8.17 -7.27
N VAL A 64 -1.17 6.95 -7.80
CA VAL A 64 0.13 6.30 -8.02
C VAL A 64 0.92 7.11 -9.04
N LYS A 65 2.15 7.46 -8.68
CA LYS A 65 3.09 8.20 -9.51
C LYS A 65 4.11 7.30 -10.19
N SER A 66 4.62 6.30 -9.47
CA SER A 66 5.56 5.32 -10.03
C SER A 66 5.62 4.06 -9.17
N VAL A 67 6.04 2.94 -9.77
CA VAL A 67 6.13 1.64 -9.11
C VAL A 67 7.48 0.99 -9.38
N GLN A 68 8.16 0.54 -8.33
CA GLN A 68 9.39 -0.24 -8.42
C GLN A 68 9.14 -1.66 -7.91
N ASN A 69 9.38 -2.65 -8.76
CA ASN A 69 9.18 -4.06 -8.45
C ASN A 69 10.53 -4.80 -8.51
N HIS A 70 10.92 -5.40 -7.39
CA HIS A 70 12.19 -6.13 -7.28
C HIS A 70 11.96 -7.57 -6.82
N VAL A 71 12.80 -8.49 -7.32
CA VAL A 71 12.81 -9.90 -6.95
C VAL A 71 14.25 -10.38 -6.81
N LYS A 72 14.47 -11.39 -5.95
CA LYS A 72 15.78 -12.05 -5.76
C LYS A 72 16.92 -11.08 -5.40
N LEU A 73 16.62 -10.04 -4.62
CA LEU A 73 17.63 -9.06 -4.19
C LEU A 73 18.71 -9.71 -3.30
N THR A 74 19.95 -9.25 -3.47
CA THR A 74 21.05 -9.48 -2.51
C THR A 74 20.92 -8.53 -1.32
N GLU A 75 21.69 -8.74 -0.25
CA GLU A 75 21.67 -7.86 0.93
C GLU A 75 22.13 -6.44 0.59
N GLU A 76 23.16 -6.31 -0.25
CA GLU A 76 23.66 -5.02 -0.73
C GLU A 76 22.58 -4.27 -1.51
N GLN A 77 21.88 -4.96 -2.42
CA GLN A 77 20.80 -4.35 -3.21
C GLN A 77 19.62 -3.93 -2.34
N ILE A 78 19.27 -4.72 -1.31
CA ILE A 78 18.22 -4.38 -0.35
C ILE A 78 18.57 -3.07 0.36
N ASN A 79 19.79 -2.97 0.90
CA ASN A 79 20.25 -1.79 1.61
C ASN A 79 20.27 -0.56 0.70
N GLN A 80 20.79 -0.70 -0.52
CA GLN A 80 20.82 0.37 -1.50
C GLN A 80 19.42 0.89 -1.84
N ILE A 81 18.47 0.01 -2.15
CA ILE A 81 17.08 0.41 -2.49
C ILE A 81 16.42 1.13 -1.31
N LEU A 82 16.60 0.64 -0.09
CA LEU A 82 16.04 1.28 1.10
C LEU A 82 16.66 2.66 1.33
N GLU A 83 17.98 2.80 1.18
CA GLU A 83 18.71 4.05 1.35
C GLU A 83 18.30 5.10 0.30
N GLU A 84 18.32 4.73 -0.98
CA GLU A 84 17.99 5.63 -2.11
C GLU A 84 16.56 6.17 -2.01
N ASN A 85 15.62 5.36 -1.50
CA ASN A 85 14.22 5.73 -1.38
C ASN A 85 13.84 6.23 0.03
N GLN A 86 14.76 6.27 0.99
CA GLN A 86 14.46 6.55 2.39
C GLN A 86 13.84 7.94 2.60
N SER A 87 14.25 8.94 1.82
CA SER A 87 13.69 10.29 1.86
C SER A 87 12.19 10.33 1.53
N LYS A 88 11.71 9.43 0.66
CA LYS A 88 10.29 9.28 0.30
C LYS A 88 9.56 8.31 1.21
N LEU A 89 10.25 7.25 1.66
CA LEU A 89 9.68 6.20 2.48
C LEU A 89 9.54 6.60 3.95
N ASN A 90 10.44 7.44 4.47
CA ASN A 90 10.45 7.90 5.86
C ASN A 90 10.26 6.74 6.88
N LEU A 91 11.04 5.67 6.70
CA LEU A 91 10.98 4.47 7.54
C LEU A 91 11.74 4.66 8.85
N SER A 92 11.19 4.16 9.95
CA SER A 92 11.97 3.94 11.17
C SER A 92 13.00 2.82 10.96
N LYS A 93 14.01 2.72 11.84
CA LYS A 93 14.98 1.59 11.81
C LYS A 93 14.28 0.24 11.87
N LYS A 94 13.26 0.12 12.74
CA LYS A 94 12.43 -1.08 12.86
C LYS A 94 11.68 -1.42 11.57
N GLN A 95 11.19 -0.41 10.85
CA GLN A 95 10.58 -0.62 9.54
C GLN A 95 11.61 -1.04 8.48
N GLN A 96 12.80 -0.46 8.48
CA GLN A 96 13.88 -0.88 7.57
C GLN A 96 14.22 -2.37 7.78
N GLU A 97 14.41 -2.79 9.03
CA GLU A 97 14.63 -4.21 9.38
C GLU A 97 13.45 -5.10 8.96
N ARG A 98 12.21 -4.67 9.21
CA ARG A 98 10.99 -5.40 8.80
C ARG A 98 10.93 -5.60 7.29
N TRP A 99 11.28 -4.57 6.52
CA TRP A 99 11.17 -4.56 5.07
C TRP A 99 12.41 -5.08 4.36
N HIS A 100 13.50 -5.36 5.08
CA HIS A 100 14.71 -6.00 4.55
C HIS A 100 14.43 -7.43 4.06
N LYS A 101 13.87 -7.55 2.85
CA LYS A 101 13.41 -8.80 2.23
C LYS A 101 13.78 -8.84 0.74
N LYS A 102 13.95 -10.05 0.21
CA LYS A 102 14.46 -10.31 -1.15
C LYS A 102 13.48 -9.96 -2.28
N CYS A 103 12.21 -9.69 -1.97
CA CYS A 103 11.20 -9.26 -2.91
C CYS A 103 10.51 -8.00 -2.38
N MET A 104 10.48 -6.93 -3.17
CA MET A 104 9.95 -5.63 -2.76
C MET A 104 9.05 -5.04 -3.84
N CYS A 105 7.98 -4.38 -3.42
CA CYS A 105 7.17 -3.47 -4.22
C CYS A 105 7.16 -2.11 -3.52
N LEU A 106 7.69 -1.08 -4.18
CA LEU A 106 7.68 0.30 -3.72
C LEU A 106 6.75 1.09 -4.63
N VAL A 107 5.86 1.87 -4.03
CA VAL A 107 4.83 2.64 -4.76
C VAL A 107 4.95 4.09 -4.33
N GLU A 108 5.44 4.95 -5.22
CA GLU A 108 5.41 6.40 -5.06
C GLU A 108 4.02 6.91 -5.44
N PHE A 109 3.52 7.90 -4.70
CA PHE A 109 2.23 8.50 -4.95
C PHE A 109 2.29 10.02 -4.82
N GLN A 110 1.27 10.67 -5.37
CA GLN A 110 1.10 12.12 -5.41
C GLN A 110 -0.37 12.48 -5.23
N ASP A 111 -0.65 13.79 -5.14
CA ASP A 111 -2.00 14.32 -5.02
C ASP A 111 -2.78 13.75 -3.82
N VAL A 112 -2.11 13.62 -2.67
CA VAL A 112 -2.73 13.12 -1.44
C VAL A 112 -3.87 14.05 -1.01
N LYS A 113 -5.03 13.47 -0.72
CA LYS A 113 -6.21 14.19 -0.24
C LYS A 113 -6.89 13.41 0.87
N GLU A 114 -7.30 14.12 1.92
CA GLU A 114 -8.30 13.61 2.85
C GLU A 114 -9.66 13.53 2.15
N ILE A 115 -10.46 12.54 2.54
CA ILE A 115 -11.82 12.33 2.05
C ILE A 115 -12.78 12.20 3.22
N GLU A 116 -14.07 12.36 2.95
CA GLU A 116 -15.10 11.97 3.91
C GLU A 116 -14.92 10.49 4.30
N PRO A 117 -14.88 10.16 5.61
CA PRO A 117 -14.58 8.81 6.04
C PRO A 117 -15.58 7.78 5.50
N LEU A 118 -15.05 6.75 4.84
CA LEU A 118 -15.84 5.59 4.43
C LEU A 118 -15.68 4.47 5.46
N ASP A 119 -16.79 3.87 5.86
CA ASP A 119 -16.81 2.70 6.73
C ASP A 119 -16.40 1.45 5.95
N PHE A 120 -15.29 0.85 6.35
CA PHE A 120 -14.75 -0.35 5.72
C PHE A 120 -15.41 -1.61 6.27
N ASP A 121 -16.07 -2.36 5.40
CA ASP A 121 -16.65 -3.66 5.73
C ASP A 121 -15.56 -4.74 5.67
N HIS A 122 -15.03 -5.13 6.83
CA HIS A 122 -13.93 -6.07 6.94
C HIS A 122 -14.40 -7.52 6.80
N GLN A 123 -14.00 -8.16 5.71
CA GLN A 123 -14.45 -9.51 5.34
C GLN A 123 -13.49 -10.64 5.76
N GLY A 124 -12.66 -10.42 6.79
CA GLY A 124 -11.72 -11.45 7.30
C GLY A 124 -10.52 -11.76 6.39
N ASN A 125 -10.26 -10.91 5.38
CA ASN A 125 -9.02 -11.01 4.60
C ASN A 125 -7.80 -10.75 5.49
N MET A 126 -6.72 -11.52 5.27
CA MET A 126 -5.49 -11.41 6.07
C MET A 126 -4.48 -10.41 5.50
N ASP A 127 -4.76 -9.84 4.34
CA ASP A 127 -3.83 -8.98 3.62
C ASP A 127 -3.97 -7.50 4.04
N ASP A 128 -2.84 -6.87 4.32
CA ASP A 128 -2.76 -5.42 4.59
C ASP A 128 -2.80 -4.56 3.30
N TRP A 129 -3.22 -5.17 2.18
CA TRP A 129 -3.40 -4.51 0.88
C TRP A 129 -4.44 -5.26 0.04
N LEU A 130 -5.48 -4.56 -0.40
CA LEU A 130 -6.51 -5.11 -1.27
C LEU A 130 -6.43 -4.48 -2.67
N ILE A 131 -6.78 -5.26 -3.69
CA ILE A 131 -6.94 -4.81 -5.07
C ILE A 131 -8.41 -4.95 -5.43
N LEU A 132 -9.02 -3.86 -5.90
CA LEU A 132 -10.46 -3.74 -6.08
C LEU A 132 -10.76 -3.12 -7.45
N GLU A 133 -11.95 -3.37 -7.98
CA GLU A 133 -12.41 -2.67 -9.19
C GLU A 133 -12.90 -1.25 -8.81
N LYS A 134 -13.51 -1.12 -7.63
CA LYS A 134 -13.93 0.17 -7.06
C LYS A 134 -13.91 0.10 -5.54
N ILE A 135 -13.83 1.24 -4.86
CA ILE A 135 -13.69 1.26 -3.39
C ILE A 135 -14.98 0.80 -2.69
N GLU A 136 -16.13 1.03 -3.31
CA GLU A 136 -17.46 0.69 -2.82
C GLU A 136 -17.65 -0.82 -2.60
N ASP A 137 -16.85 -1.67 -3.26
CA ASP A 137 -16.90 -3.13 -3.11
C ASP A 137 -16.54 -3.58 -1.68
N VAL A 138 -15.94 -2.69 -0.88
CA VAL A 138 -15.58 -2.94 0.52
C VAL A 138 -16.12 -1.89 1.50
N VAL A 139 -17.09 -1.09 1.08
CA VAL A 139 -17.74 -0.10 1.95
C VAL A 139 -19.03 -0.67 2.53
N VAL A 140 -19.29 -0.40 3.82
CA VAL A 140 -20.51 -0.86 4.51
C VAL A 140 -21.76 -0.42 3.74
N GLY A 141 -22.66 -1.37 3.47
CA GLY A 141 -23.91 -1.15 2.74
C GLY A 141 -23.84 -1.40 1.24
N THR A 142 -22.65 -1.39 0.64
CA THR A 142 -22.43 -1.71 -0.79
C THR A 142 -21.46 -2.87 -1.01
N SER A 143 -20.87 -3.37 0.07
CA SER A 143 -19.83 -4.40 0.03
C SER A 143 -20.30 -5.67 -0.65
N ILE A 144 -19.37 -6.28 -1.38
CA ILE A 144 -19.53 -7.59 -2.01
C ILE A 144 -18.40 -8.51 -1.55
N PRO A 145 -18.57 -9.85 -1.59
CA PRO A 145 -17.52 -10.79 -1.24
C PRO A 145 -16.21 -10.51 -1.99
N TYR A 146 -15.11 -10.33 -1.27
CA TYR A 146 -13.81 -10.02 -1.86
C TYR A 146 -13.33 -11.16 -2.76
N ASN A 147 -13.07 -10.84 -4.04
CA ASN A 147 -12.59 -11.80 -5.04
C ASN A 147 -11.07 -11.71 -5.23
N TYR A 148 -10.36 -12.78 -4.87
CA TYR A 148 -8.90 -12.88 -5.01
C TYR A 148 -8.41 -13.07 -6.47
N GLU A 149 -9.27 -13.20 -7.48
CA GLU A 149 -8.84 -13.42 -8.87
C GLU A 149 -7.87 -12.35 -9.38
N LYS A 150 -8.11 -11.08 -9.03
CA LYS A 150 -7.21 -9.95 -9.39
C LYS A 150 -5.90 -9.95 -8.59
N SER A 151 -5.84 -10.75 -7.54
CA SER A 151 -4.71 -10.87 -6.61
C SER A 151 -3.84 -12.12 -6.85
N LYS A 152 -4.11 -12.92 -7.89
CA LYS A 152 -3.29 -14.10 -8.25
C LYS A 152 -2.04 -13.67 -9.03
N PHE A 153 -0.95 -14.45 -8.94
CA PHE A 153 0.25 -14.29 -9.77
C PHE A 153 0.15 -15.11 -11.04
#